data_AF-A0A9E3AFR0-F1
#
_entry.id   AF-A0A9E3AFR0-F1
#
_cell.length_a   1.000
_cell.length_b   1.000
_cell.length_c   1.000
_cell.angle_alpha   90.00
_cell.angle_beta   90.00
_cell.angle_gamma   90.00
#
_symmetry.space_group_name_H-M   'P 1'
#
loop_
_entity.id
_entity.type
_entity.pdbx_description
1 polymer ?
#
loop_
_entity_poly.entity_id
_entity_poly.type
_entity_poly.pdbx_seq_one_letter_code
_entity_poly.pdbx_strand_id
1 'polypeptide(L)'
;MSQLQAIKFSLHLAAVLWAGGCAPVISLAGAEFPVWILCLLAGILVSVSLRPLFMSAGLDEWMTPRPLIYSCLALVVAYLCWIALWR
;
A
#
# COMPACT_ATOMS: atom_id res chain seq x y z
N MET A 1 -27.14 -7.70 -14.74
CA MET A 1 -25.68 -7.66 -14.44
C MET A 1 -25.30 -6.49 -13.50
N SER A 2 -26.00 -5.34 -13.54
CA SER A 2 -25.75 -4.17 -12.67
C SER A 2 -26.04 -4.39 -11.17
N GLN A 3 -27.12 -5.10 -10.82
CA GLN A 3 -27.53 -5.34 -9.42
C GLN A 3 -26.50 -6.19 -8.64
N LEU A 4 -25.84 -7.13 -9.33
CA LEU A 4 -24.81 -7.98 -8.73
C LEU A 4 -23.52 -7.19 -8.44
N GLN A 5 -23.22 -6.18 -9.25
CA GLN A 5 -22.08 -5.27 -9.02
C GLN A 5 -22.36 -4.35 -7.83
N ALA A 6 -23.59 -3.84 -7.71
CA ALA A 6 -23.98 -3.00 -6.58
C ALA A 6 -23.88 -3.73 -5.23
N ILE A 7 -24.37 -4.98 -5.15
CA ILE A 7 -24.31 -5.78 -3.92
C ILE A 7 -22.85 -6.09 -3.52
N LYS A 8 -22.01 -6.47 -4.50
CA LYS A 8 -20.58 -6.70 -4.26
C LYS A 8 -19.89 -5.42 -3.78
N PHE A 9 -20.19 -4.28 -4.38
CA PHE A 9 -19.63 -3.00 -3.98
C PHE A 9 -20.01 -2.62 -2.54
N SER A 10 -21.28 -2.79 -2.18
CA SER A 10 -21.77 -2.56 -0.82
C SER A 10 -21.14 -3.51 0.21
N LEU A 11 -20.89 -4.77 -0.16
CA LEU A 11 -20.18 -5.74 0.68
C LEU A 11 -18.72 -5.33 0.91
N HIS A 12 -18.03 -4.88 -0.14
CA HIS A 12 -16.66 -4.38 -0.01
C HIS A 12 -16.58 -3.13 0.87
N LEU A 13 -17.53 -2.20 0.70
CA LEU A 13 -17.62 -0.97 1.51
C LEU A 13 -17.90 -1.28 2.98
N ALA A 14 -18.84 -2.18 3.25
CA ALA A 14 -19.14 -2.64 4.62
C ALA A 14 -17.94 -3.35 5.26
N ALA A 15 -17.20 -4.18 4.51
CA ALA A 15 -16.00 -4.85 5.00
C ALA A 15 -14.88 -3.86 5.34
N VAL A 16 -14.68 -2.82 4.52
CA VAL A 16 -13.71 -1.74 4.79
C VAL A 16 -14.08 -0.96 6.05
N LEU A 17 -15.37 -0.64 6.22
CA LEU A 17 -15.87 0.07 7.41
C LEU A 17 -15.75 -0.79 8.69
N TRP A 18 -15.99 -2.09 8.59
CA TRP A 18 -15.95 -2.99 9.74
C TRP A 18 -14.53 -3.30 10.22
N ALA A 19 -13.56 -3.40 9.29
CA ALA A 19 -12.14 -3.47 9.62
C ALA A 19 -11.64 -2.20 10.34
N GLY A 20 -12.34 -1.07 10.21
CA GLY A 20 -12.15 0.22 10.89
C GLY A 20 -12.21 0.22 12.41
N GLY A 21 -12.94 -0.71 13.01
CA GLY A 21 -13.47 -0.53 14.37
C GLY A 21 -12.60 -1.00 15.54
N CYS A 22 -11.49 -1.69 15.30
CA CYS A 22 -10.63 -2.23 16.36
C CYS A 22 -9.24 -1.59 16.32
N ALA A 23 -9.18 -0.26 16.46
CA ALA A 23 -7.91 0.43 16.63
C ALA A 23 -7.30 0.02 17.98
N PRO A 24 -6.02 -0.43 18.03
CA PRO A 24 -5.36 -0.70 19.29
C PRO A 24 -5.36 0.57 20.15
N VAL A 25 -5.60 0.41 21.46
CA VAL A 25 -5.61 1.51 22.44
C VAL A 25 -4.27 2.28 22.50
N ILE A 26 -3.22 1.71 21.90
CA ILE A 26 -1.90 2.31 21.74
C ILE A 26 -1.68 2.54 20.24
N SER A 27 -1.83 3.79 19.85
CA SER A 27 -1.39 4.36 18.58
C SER A 27 0.14 4.24 18.48
N LEU A 28 0.63 3.19 17.79
CA LEU A 28 2.02 3.12 17.38
C LEU A 28 2.21 4.16 16.26
N ALA A 29 3.01 5.19 16.49
CA ALA A 29 3.26 6.27 15.52
C ALA A 29 3.65 5.73 14.13
N GLY A 30 2.67 5.59 13.23
CA GLY A 30 2.85 4.94 11.92
C GLY A 30 1.89 3.80 11.59
N ALA A 31 1.29 3.15 12.59
CA ALA A 31 0.40 2.00 12.47
C ALA A 31 -1.05 2.35 12.82
N GLU A 32 -1.44 3.61 12.66
CA GLU A 32 -2.81 4.07 12.88
C GLU A 32 -3.73 3.49 11.82
N PHE A 33 -4.74 2.72 12.25
CA PHE A 33 -5.76 2.23 11.32
C PHE A 33 -6.60 3.41 10.82
N PRO A 34 -6.87 3.58 9.49
CA PRO A 34 -6.46 2.79 8.32
C PRO A 34 -5.23 3.34 7.56
N VAL A 35 -4.59 4.38 8.07
CA VAL A 35 -3.60 5.19 7.34
C VAL A 35 -2.39 4.35 6.89
N TRP A 36 -1.88 3.45 7.75
CA TRP A 36 -0.74 2.61 7.37
C TRP A 36 -1.02 1.72 6.15
N ILE A 37 -2.26 1.24 6.00
CA ILE A 37 -2.72 0.46 4.83
C ILE A 37 -2.72 1.33 3.57
N LEU A 38 -3.20 2.57 3.68
CA LEU A 38 -3.21 3.52 2.56
C LEU A 38 -1.79 3.89 2.11
N CYS A 39 -0.89 4.14 3.07
CA CYS A 39 0.51 4.42 2.81
C CYS A 39 1.21 3.22 2.15
N LEU A 40 0.97 2.00 2.64
CA LEU A 40 1.50 0.76 2.04
C LEU A 40 0.99 0.56 0.62
N LEU A 41 -0.30 0.79 0.37
CA LEU A 41 -0.89 0.69 -0.96
C LEU A 41 -0.25 1.69 -1.93
N ALA A 42 -0.05 2.95 -1.51
CA ALA A 42 0.65 3.96 -2.30
C ALA A 42 2.10 3.54 -2.60
N GLY A 43 2.81 3.01 -1.60
CA GLY A 43 4.16 2.50 -1.77
C GLY A 43 4.25 1.34 -2.76
N ILE A 44 3.31 0.40 -2.71
CA ILE A 44 3.23 -0.70 -3.68
C ILE A 44 2.97 -0.18 -5.09
N LEU A 45 2.01 0.74 -5.27
CA LEU A 45 1.69 1.33 -6.57
C LEU A 45 2.92 2.01 -7.19
N VAL A 46 3.63 2.83 -6.41
CA VAL A 46 4.86 3.48 -6.86
C VAL A 46 5.94 2.46 -7.22
N SER A 47 6.17 1.44 -6.38
CA SER A 47 7.16 0.40 -6.67
C SER A 47 6.86 -0.38 -7.95
N VAL A 48 5.59 -0.68 -8.21
CA VAL A 48 5.17 -1.34 -9.46
C VAL A 48 5.36 -0.41 -10.66
N SER A 49 5.05 0.87 -10.52
CA SER A 49 5.27 1.88 -11.58
C SER A 49 6.76 2.14 -11.86
N LEU A 50 7.64 2.00 -10.87
CA LEU A 50 9.09 2.14 -11.03
C LEU A 50 9.73 0.94 -11.73
N ARG A 51 9.12 -0.25 -11.66
CA ARG A 51 9.63 -1.47 -12.29
C ARG A 51 9.93 -1.33 -13.79
N PRO A 52 9.03 -0.83 -14.67
CA PRO A 52 9.35 -0.62 -16.08
C PRO A 52 10.46 0.42 -16.28
N LEU A 53 10.58 1.41 -15.40
CA LEU A 53 11.66 2.41 -15.45
C LEU A 53 13.02 1.77 -15.16
N PHE A 54 13.13 0.93 -14.11
CA PHE A 54 14.36 0.21 -13.81
C PHE A 54 14.74 -0.82 -14.88
N MET A 55 13.74 -1.46 -15.49
CA MET A 55 13.95 -2.34 -16.63
C MET A 55 14.50 -1.57 -17.84
N SER A 56 13.93 -0.40 -18.15
CA SER A 56 14.41 0.44 -19.27
C SER A 56 15.83 0.99 -19.05
N ALA A 57 16.22 1.18 -17.80
CA ALA A 57 17.54 1.68 -17.43
C ALA A 57 18.58 0.56 -17.24
N GLY A 58 18.21 -0.72 -17.48
CA GLY A 58 19.12 -1.87 -17.38
C GLY A 58 19.54 -2.23 -15.95
N LEU A 59 18.93 -1.64 -14.93
CA LEU A 59 19.28 -1.93 -13.52
C LEU A 59 18.70 -3.26 -13.03
N ASP A 60 17.61 -3.73 -13.64
CA ASP A 60 16.90 -4.93 -13.17
C ASP A 60 17.76 -6.22 -13.27
N GLU A 61 18.80 -6.25 -14.12
CA GLU A 61 19.74 -7.38 -14.20
C GLU A 61 20.63 -7.53 -12.96
N TRP A 62 20.94 -6.43 -12.27
CA TRP A 62 21.82 -6.41 -11.10
C TRP A 62 21.06 -6.57 -9.77
N MET A 63 19.72 -6.57 -9.83
CA MET A 63 18.84 -6.55 -8.66
C MET A 63 18.39 -7.97 -8.26
N THR A 64 19.29 -8.81 -7.76
CA THR A 64 18.95 -10.09 -7.13
C THR A 64 19.17 -10.02 -5.61
N PRO A 65 18.18 -10.31 -4.75
CA PRO A 65 16.83 -10.82 -5.01
C PRO A 65 15.76 -9.73 -5.27
N ARG A 66 15.19 -9.71 -6.48
CA ARG A 66 14.15 -8.78 -6.94
C ARG A 66 12.99 -8.58 -5.95
N PRO A 67 12.29 -9.63 -5.47
CA PRO A 67 11.10 -9.42 -4.64
C PRO A 67 11.42 -8.69 -3.33
N LEU A 68 12.62 -8.89 -2.76
CA LEU A 68 13.04 -8.19 -1.56
C LEU A 68 13.26 -6.69 -1.85
N ILE A 69 13.96 -6.36 -2.94
CA ILE A 69 14.26 -4.98 -3.33
C ILE A 69 12.98 -4.18 -3.56
N TYR A 70 12.04 -4.71 -4.34
CA TYR A 70 10.77 -4.03 -4.60
C TYR A 70 9.88 -3.96 -3.34
N SER A 71 9.97 -4.94 -2.44
CA SER A 71 9.26 -4.88 -1.14
C SER A 71 9.85 -3.79 -0.24
N CYS A 72 11.18 -3.70 -0.15
CA CYS A 72 11.85 -2.62 0.59
C CYS A 72 11.54 -1.25 0.00
N LEU A 73 11.51 -1.13 -1.33
CA LEU A 73 11.13 0.10 -2.01
C LEU A 73 9.69 0.51 -1.65
N ALA A 74 8.75 -0.45 -1.66
CA ALA A 74 7.37 -0.19 -1.27
C ALA A 74 7.27 0.29 0.18
N LEU A 75 8.04 -0.31 1.10
CA LEU A 75 8.10 0.13 2.49
C LEU A 75 8.69 1.53 2.63
N VAL A 76 9.80 1.83 1.96
CA VAL A 76 10.43 3.17 1.98
C VAL A 76 9.43 4.22 1.52
N VAL A 77 8.75 3.99 0.41
CA VAL A 77 7.73 4.93 -0.09
C VAL A 77 6.56 5.04 0.88
N ALA A 78 6.09 3.94 1.46
CA ALA A 78 5.02 3.96 2.45
C ALA A 78 5.39 4.81 3.68
N TYR A 79 6.60 4.65 4.22
CA TYR A 79 7.09 5.46 5.34
C TYR A 79 7.28 6.93 4.94
N LEU A 80 7.78 7.21 3.74
CA LEU A 80 7.89 8.58 3.23
C LEU A 80 6.51 9.24 3.10
N CYS A 81 5.51 8.52 2.57
CA CYS A 81 4.13 8.99 2.51
C CYS A 81 3.58 9.28 3.90
N TRP A 82 3.80 8.38 4.87
CA TRP A 82 3.41 8.60 6.25
C TRP A 82 4.03 9.89 6.82
N ILE A 83 5.35 10.03 6.72
CA ILE A 83 6.06 11.20 7.27
C ILE A 83 5.63 12.49 6.57
N ALA A 84 5.44 12.47 5.25
CA ALA A 84 5.17 13.69 4.48
C ALA A 84 3.76 14.25 4.69
N LEU A 85 2.78 13.39 5.01
CA LEU A 85 1.37 13.76 5.02
C LEU A 85 0.71 13.62 6.41
N TRP A 86 1.27 12.81 7.32
CA TRP A 86 0.69 12.53 8.64
C TRP A 86 1.59 12.89 9.84
N ARG A 87 2.86 13.27 9.65
CA ARG A 87 3.72 13.73 10.75
C ARG A 87 3.52 15.20 11.06
#